data_AF-A0A356L481-F1
#
_entry.id   AF-A0A356L481-F1
#
_cell.length_a   1.000
_cell.length_b   1.000
_cell.length_c   1.000
_cell.angle_alpha   90.00
_cell.angle_beta   90.00
_cell.angle_gamma   90.00
#
_symmetry.space_group_name_H-M   'P 1'
#
loop_
_entity.id
_entity.type
_entity.pdbx_description
1 polymer ?
#
loop_
_entity_poly.entity_id
_entity_poly.type
_entity_poly.pdbx_seq_one_letter_code
_entity_poly.pdbx_strand_id
1 'polypeptide(L)'
;MVEAHGDADDQRRLAILRKRYPVVAQKNAPRKDAFVAAWMNLLIDGRLGTNFLNRKKRERDIRQYFTALGILNDTPDAILLEEWRQFARLWIETCVGDRTYDSTAFGLFHLSDERLGKKIASEIHEVTGLIPARFGLREEVRCFREVMKDTYISMVDEGARYWSEVTGEPLS
;
A
#
# COMPACT_ATOMS: atom_id res chain seq x y z
N MET A 1 -1.73 13.79 36.09
CA MET A 1 -2.04 12.36 35.89
C MET A 1 -1.68 12.07 34.44
N VAL A 2 -0.45 11.60 34.19
CA VAL A 2 0.06 11.33 32.84
C VAL A 2 -0.34 9.89 32.52
N GLU A 3 -1.30 9.72 31.62
CA GLU A 3 -1.78 8.39 31.23
C GLU A 3 -0.65 7.59 30.59
N ALA A 4 -0.55 6.32 30.96
CA ALA A 4 0.45 5.35 30.50
C ALA A 4 0.21 4.90 29.04
N HIS A 5 -0.22 5.80 28.15
CA HIS A 5 -0.49 5.53 26.74
C HIS A 5 0.78 5.22 25.92
N GLY A 6 1.97 5.46 26.47
CA GLY A 6 3.24 5.23 25.77
C GLY A 6 3.59 3.76 25.55
N ASP A 7 3.35 2.85 26.50
CA ASP A 7 3.95 1.50 26.40
C ASP A 7 3.19 0.58 25.41
N ALA A 8 1.86 0.44 25.52
CA ALA A 8 1.10 -0.47 24.67
C ALA A 8 1.10 -0.07 23.18
N ASP A 9 0.93 1.23 22.91
CA ASP A 9 0.97 1.75 21.55
C ASP A 9 2.38 1.63 20.95
N ASP A 10 3.44 1.85 21.75
CA ASP A 10 4.81 1.68 21.27
C ASP A 10 5.15 0.22 21.01
N GLN A 11 4.67 -0.72 21.83
CA GLN A 11 4.78 -2.15 21.53
C GLN A 11 4.05 -2.50 20.22
N ARG A 12 2.88 -1.90 19.97
CA ARG A 12 2.13 -2.12 18.72
C ARG A 12 2.86 -1.54 17.50
N ARG A 13 3.38 -0.32 17.60
CA ARG A 13 4.25 0.30 16.57
C ARG A 13 5.46 -0.58 16.29
N LEU A 14 6.14 -1.05 17.34
CA LEU A 14 7.30 -1.93 17.22
C LEU A 14 6.96 -3.27 16.57
N ALA A 15 5.80 -3.86 16.89
CA ALA A 15 5.33 -5.10 16.27
C ALA A 15 5.10 -4.94 14.76
N ILE A 16 4.43 -3.84 14.36
CA ILE A 16 4.20 -3.51 12.94
C ILE A 16 5.54 -3.23 12.22
N LEU A 17 6.43 -2.45 12.85
CA LEU A 17 7.76 -2.19 12.30
C LEU A 17 8.57 -3.48 12.10
N ARG A 18 8.55 -4.41 13.06
CA ARG A 18 9.24 -5.70 12.92
C ARG A 18 8.63 -6.58 11.83
N LYS A 19 7.34 -6.44 11.56
CA LYS A 19 6.67 -7.13 10.44
C LYS A 19 7.09 -6.54 9.09
N ARG A 20 7.11 -5.21 8.96
CA ARG A 20 7.54 -4.52 7.74
C ARG A 20 9.04 -4.67 7.50
N TYR A 21 9.82 -4.61 8.58
CA TYR A 21 11.27 -4.61 8.58
C TYR A 21 11.80 -5.76 9.46
N PRO A 22 11.75 -7.00 8.96
CA PRO A 22 12.18 -8.16 9.73
C PRO A 22 13.66 -8.04 10.13
N VAL A 23 13.97 -8.54 11.33
CA VAL A 23 15.33 -8.57 11.85
C VAL A 23 16.18 -9.45 10.93
N VAL A 24 17.28 -8.88 10.43
CA VAL A 24 18.22 -9.61 9.59
C VAL A 24 19.26 -10.28 10.47
N ALA A 25 19.44 -11.59 10.30
CA ALA A 25 20.37 -12.38 11.12
C ALA A 25 21.85 -11.98 10.90
N GLN A 26 22.18 -11.41 9.73
CA GLN A 26 23.52 -10.99 9.37
C GLN A 26 23.72 -9.49 9.58
N LYS A 27 24.79 -9.14 10.28
CA LYS A 27 25.24 -7.76 10.45
C LYS A 27 25.56 -7.16 9.07
N ASN A 28 25.00 -5.99 8.77
CA ASN A 28 25.16 -5.22 7.51
C ASN A 28 24.44 -5.74 6.26
N ALA A 29 23.57 -6.76 6.35
CA ALA A 29 22.76 -7.14 5.21
C ALA A 29 21.65 -6.10 4.95
N PRO A 30 21.34 -5.78 3.66
CA PRO A 30 20.31 -4.82 3.32
C PRO A 30 18.96 -5.29 3.87
N ARG A 31 18.28 -4.40 4.57
CA ARG A 31 16.99 -4.68 5.18
C ARG A 31 15.89 -4.55 4.14
N LYS A 32 15.24 -5.67 3.84
CA LYS A 32 14.11 -5.71 2.91
C LYS A 32 12.88 -5.09 3.56
N ASP A 33 12.23 -4.16 2.87
CA ASP A 33 10.88 -3.70 3.20
C ASP A 33 9.88 -4.76 2.72
N ALA A 34 9.23 -5.46 3.66
CA ALA A 34 8.29 -6.53 3.38
C ALA A 34 6.99 -6.00 2.74
N PHE A 35 6.59 -4.77 3.03
CA PHE A 35 5.39 -4.17 2.45
C PHE A 35 5.63 -3.83 0.99
N VAL A 36 6.76 -3.16 0.68
CA VAL A 36 7.15 -2.89 -0.71
C VAL A 36 7.28 -4.18 -1.50
N ALA A 37 7.90 -5.22 -0.91
CA ALA A 37 8.02 -6.50 -1.58
C ALA A 37 6.66 -7.17 -1.85
N ALA A 38 5.73 -7.15 -0.89
CA ALA A 38 4.39 -7.70 -1.05
C ALA A 38 3.60 -6.94 -2.13
N TRP A 39 3.65 -5.61 -2.11
CA TRP A 39 3.03 -4.75 -3.10
C TRP A 39 3.56 -5.00 -4.52
N MET A 40 4.88 -5.08 -4.69
CA MET A 40 5.49 -5.37 -5.98
C MET A 40 5.09 -6.75 -6.50
N ASN A 41 5.02 -7.77 -5.64
CA ASN A 41 4.55 -9.08 -6.05
C ASN A 41 3.07 -9.07 -6.43
N LEU A 42 2.22 -8.30 -5.75
CA LEU A 42 0.81 -8.12 -6.15
C LEU A 42 0.70 -7.46 -7.53
N LEU A 43 1.50 -6.44 -7.82
CA LEU A 43 1.53 -5.81 -9.15
C LEU A 43 2.00 -6.79 -10.25
N ILE A 44 3.03 -7.60 -9.96
CA ILE A 44 3.56 -8.58 -10.91
C ILE A 44 2.52 -9.70 -11.14
N ASP A 45 2.02 -10.31 -10.08
CA ASP A 45 1.11 -11.46 -10.16
C ASP A 45 -0.31 -11.07 -10.64
N GLY A 46 -0.70 -9.82 -10.40
CA GLY A 46 -1.94 -9.22 -10.93
C GLY A 46 -1.93 -9.05 -12.45
N ARG A 47 -0.75 -8.80 -13.04
CA ARG A 47 -0.57 -8.65 -14.50
C ARG A 47 -0.49 -9.98 -15.26
N LEU A 48 -0.28 -11.10 -14.58
CA LEU A 48 -0.21 -12.41 -15.20
C LEU A 48 -1.62 -12.98 -15.43
N GLY A 49 -1.92 -13.57 -16.59
CA GLY A 49 -3.21 -14.23 -16.84
C GLY A 49 -3.40 -15.50 -15.99
N THR A 50 -4.62 -15.75 -15.48
CA THR A 50 -4.95 -16.94 -14.67
C THR A 50 -5.38 -18.12 -15.54
N ASN A 51 -4.66 -19.25 -15.45
CA ASN A 51 -5.11 -20.53 -16.01
C ASN A 51 -5.52 -21.46 -14.85
N PHE A 52 -6.44 -22.39 -15.09
CA PHE A 52 -7.01 -23.27 -14.05
C PHE A 52 -5.95 -23.98 -13.18
N LEU A 53 -4.83 -24.40 -13.78
CA LEU A 53 -3.76 -25.12 -13.09
C LEU A 53 -2.97 -24.26 -12.10
N ASN A 54 -2.87 -22.93 -12.31
CA ASN A 54 -2.12 -22.03 -11.43
C ASN A 54 -3.01 -21.25 -10.44
N ARG A 55 -4.34 -21.40 -10.52
CA ARG A 55 -5.30 -20.63 -9.72
C ARG A 55 -5.10 -20.82 -8.21
N LYS A 56 -5.01 -22.07 -7.73
CA LYS A 56 -4.84 -22.37 -6.29
C LYS A 56 -3.52 -21.84 -5.73
N LYS A 57 -2.42 -22.04 -6.47
CA LYS A 57 -1.11 -21.51 -6.10
C LYS A 57 -1.18 -19.99 -6.02
N ARG A 58 -1.77 -19.33 -7.02
CA ARG A 58 -1.87 -17.88 -7.08
C ARG A 58 -2.74 -17.31 -5.97
N GLU A 59 -3.87 -17.95 -5.66
CA GLU A 59 -4.70 -17.54 -4.52
C GLU A 59 -3.90 -17.57 -3.22
N ARG A 60 -3.13 -18.65 -2.99
CA ARG A 60 -2.26 -18.77 -1.83
C ARG A 60 -1.20 -17.67 -1.80
N ASP A 61 -0.53 -17.43 -2.92
CA ASP A 61 0.54 -16.43 -3.00
C ASP A 61 -0.04 -14.99 -2.78
N ILE A 62 -1.21 -14.67 -3.35
CA ILE A 62 -1.92 -13.40 -3.11
C ILE A 62 -2.33 -13.22 -1.65
N ARG A 63 -2.90 -14.25 -1.02
CA ARG A 63 -3.23 -14.22 0.41
C ARG A 63 -1.97 -14.02 1.25
N GLN A 64 -0.85 -14.61 0.86
CA GLN A 64 0.43 -14.40 1.54
C GLN A 64 0.90 -12.94 1.45
N TYR A 65 0.75 -12.29 0.29
CA TYR A 65 1.10 -10.87 0.15
C TYR A 65 0.19 -9.96 0.96
N PHE A 66 -1.13 -10.18 0.96
CA PHE A 66 -2.04 -9.40 1.83
C PHE A 66 -1.79 -9.66 3.32
N THR A 67 -1.39 -10.87 3.69
CA THR A 67 -0.92 -11.17 5.06
C THR A 67 0.34 -10.41 5.41
N ALA A 68 1.31 -10.33 4.49
CA ALA A 68 2.54 -9.55 4.70
C ALA A 68 2.25 -8.06 4.91
N LEU A 69 1.22 -7.51 4.25
CA LEU A 69 0.73 -6.14 4.45
C LEU A 69 -0.09 -5.93 5.73
N GLY A 70 -0.40 -6.99 6.50
CA GLY A 70 -1.24 -6.87 7.70
C GLY A 70 -2.74 -6.85 7.44
N ILE A 71 -3.18 -7.14 6.22
CA ILE A 71 -4.61 -7.02 5.87
C ILE A 71 -5.41 -8.23 6.36
N LEU A 72 -4.85 -9.45 6.26
CA LEU A 72 -5.60 -10.68 6.58
C LEU A 72 -5.38 -11.21 8.00
N ASN A 73 -4.41 -10.68 8.73
CA ASN A 73 -3.95 -11.26 9.99
C ASN A 73 -3.82 -10.24 11.13
N ASP A 74 -4.14 -8.97 10.88
CA ASP A 74 -4.18 -7.92 11.90
C ASP A 74 -5.54 -7.23 11.85
N THR A 75 -6.03 -6.78 13.01
CA THR A 75 -7.22 -5.93 13.06
C THR A 75 -6.80 -4.49 12.73
N PRO A 76 -7.50 -3.78 11.82
CA PRO A 76 -7.22 -2.37 11.55
C PRO A 76 -7.43 -1.53 12.81
N ASP A 77 -6.33 -1.00 13.35
CA ASP A 77 -6.30 -0.02 14.43
C ASP A 77 -5.64 1.28 13.93
N ALA A 78 -5.68 2.34 14.74
CA ALA A 78 -5.13 3.65 14.34
C ALA A 78 -3.65 3.58 13.94
N ILE A 79 -2.87 2.66 14.52
CA ILE A 79 -1.43 2.52 14.27
C ILE A 79 -1.20 1.82 12.93
N LEU A 80 -1.94 0.74 12.64
CA LEU A 80 -1.85 0.05 11.35
C LEU A 80 -2.36 0.90 10.20
N LEU A 81 -3.44 1.67 10.43
CA LEU A 81 -3.94 2.64 9.45
C LEU A 81 -2.90 3.72 9.14
N GLU A 82 -2.18 4.21 10.15
CA GLU A 82 -1.09 5.16 9.95
C GLU A 82 0.09 4.51 9.22
N GLU A 83 0.47 3.27 9.56
CA GLU A 83 1.54 2.57 8.83
C GLU A 83 1.19 2.38 7.35
N TRP A 84 -0.06 2.02 7.04
CA TRP A 84 -0.54 1.93 5.65
C TRP A 84 -0.49 3.28 4.94
N ARG A 85 -0.81 4.38 5.63
CA ARG A 85 -0.71 5.74 5.08
C ARG A 85 0.74 6.11 4.78
N GLN A 86 1.67 5.82 5.69
CA GLN A 86 3.10 6.04 5.46
C GLN A 86 3.65 5.17 4.32
N PHE A 87 3.19 3.93 4.22
CA PHE A 87 3.50 3.06 3.09
C PHE A 87 2.96 3.62 1.76
N ALA A 88 1.71 4.09 1.73
CA ALA A 88 1.09 4.69 0.55
C ALA A 88 1.88 5.91 0.07
N ARG A 89 2.27 6.80 0.99
CA ARG A 89 3.12 7.97 0.70
C ARG A 89 4.44 7.56 0.08
N LEU A 90 5.15 6.63 0.72
CA LEU A 90 6.42 6.11 0.20
C LEU A 90 6.25 5.56 -1.22
N TRP A 91 5.22 4.75 -1.46
CA TRP A 91 4.98 4.17 -2.79
C TRP A 91 4.74 5.25 -3.85
N ILE A 92 3.87 6.22 -3.56
CA ILE A 92 3.56 7.33 -4.48
C ILE A 92 4.82 8.15 -4.77
N GLU A 93 5.60 8.50 -3.74
CA GLU A 93 6.87 9.22 -3.89
C GLU A 93 7.87 8.46 -4.76
N THR A 94 7.97 7.13 -4.60
CA THR A 94 8.88 6.32 -5.43
C THR A 94 8.48 6.30 -6.91
N CYS A 95 7.20 6.48 -7.22
CA CYS A 95 6.72 6.56 -8.60
C CYS A 95 7.18 7.84 -9.33
N VAL A 96 7.66 8.84 -8.58
CA VAL A 96 8.09 10.16 -9.08
C VAL A 96 9.61 10.24 -9.31
N GLY A 97 10.39 9.29 -8.79
CA GLY A 97 11.85 9.39 -8.58
C GLY A 97 12.73 9.99 -9.70
N ASP A 98 13.72 10.78 -9.25
CA ASP A 98 14.83 11.46 -9.96
C ASP A 98 14.53 12.70 -10.82
N ARG A 99 13.36 13.35 -10.68
CA ARG A 99 13.25 14.78 -11.01
C ARG A 99 13.97 15.61 -9.92
N THR A 100 15.29 15.64 -10.01
CA THR A 100 16.21 16.65 -9.47
C THR A 100 15.63 17.51 -8.36
N TYR A 101 15.94 17.18 -7.10
CA TYR A 101 16.23 18.13 -6.02
C TYR A 101 15.40 19.44 -5.98
N ASP A 102 14.10 19.41 -6.31
CA ASP A 102 13.28 20.62 -6.31
C ASP A 102 12.66 20.79 -4.93
N SER A 103 13.52 21.19 -3.99
CA SER A 103 13.33 21.87 -2.68
C SER A 103 12.05 21.70 -1.85
N THR A 104 11.23 20.68 -2.13
CA THR A 104 9.93 20.44 -1.50
C THR A 104 9.82 19.01 -0.95
N ALA A 105 10.96 18.40 -0.64
CA ALA A 105 11.02 17.22 0.21
C ALA A 105 10.56 17.65 1.62
N PHE A 106 9.53 17.01 2.15
CA PHE A 106 8.75 17.36 3.36
C PHE A 106 7.54 18.31 3.13
N GLY A 107 6.43 17.73 2.64
CA GLY A 107 5.08 18.15 3.06
C GLY A 107 4.22 18.95 2.07
N LEU A 108 4.71 19.28 0.87
CA LEU A 108 3.95 20.04 -0.13
C LEU A 108 3.96 19.42 -1.54
N PHE A 109 4.51 18.21 -1.69
CA PHE A 109 4.59 17.56 -2.98
C PHE A 109 3.20 17.24 -3.53
N HIS A 110 2.82 17.89 -4.63
CA HIS A 110 1.66 17.55 -5.43
C HIS A 110 2.13 17.04 -6.79
N LEU A 111 1.67 15.85 -7.16
CA LEU A 111 1.92 15.31 -8.49
C LEU A 111 0.95 15.93 -9.50
N SER A 112 1.46 16.72 -10.43
CA SER A 112 0.68 17.38 -11.49
C SER A 112 0.67 16.65 -12.85
N ASP A 113 1.53 15.63 -13.02
CA ASP A 113 1.60 14.84 -14.25
C ASP A 113 0.41 13.89 -14.35
N GLU A 114 -0.57 14.23 -15.19
CA GLU A 114 -1.80 13.45 -15.38
C GLU A 114 -1.54 11.98 -15.76
N ARG A 115 -0.58 11.74 -16.66
CA ARG A 115 -0.29 10.36 -17.12
C ARG A 115 0.26 9.53 -15.97
N LEU A 116 1.18 10.10 -15.19
CA LEU A 116 1.72 9.44 -14.01
C LEU A 116 0.66 9.28 -12.92
N GLY A 117 -0.16 10.31 -12.68
CA GLY A 117 -1.29 10.29 -11.75
C GLY A 117 -2.26 9.16 -12.06
N LYS A 118 -2.72 9.04 -13.31
CA LYS A 118 -3.61 7.95 -13.74
C LYS A 118 -2.96 6.56 -13.66
N LYS A 119 -1.65 6.46 -13.94
CA LYS A 119 -0.91 5.21 -13.78
C LYS A 119 -0.90 4.75 -12.31
N ILE A 120 -0.61 5.67 -11.39
CA ILE A 120 -0.62 5.37 -9.94
C ILE A 120 -2.02 4.94 -9.49
N ALA A 121 -3.07 5.66 -9.89
CA ALA A 121 -4.46 5.27 -9.61
C ALA A 121 -4.78 3.86 -10.13
N SER A 122 -4.33 3.53 -11.34
CA SER A 122 -4.54 2.21 -11.95
C SER A 122 -3.84 1.10 -11.18
N GLU A 123 -2.60 1.32 -10.77
CA GLU A 123 -1.84 0.35 -9.97
C GLU A 123 -2.47 0.15 -8.58
N ILE A 124 -2.91 1.22 -7.93
CA ILE A 124 -3.63 1.13 -6.65
C ILE A 124 -4.96 0.39 -6.84
N HIS A 125 -5.73 0.70 -7.88
CA HIS A 125 -7.01 0.04 -8.13
C HIS A 125 -6.85 -1.45 -8.49
N GLU A 126 -5.83 -1.81 -9.25
CA GLU A 126 -5.52 -3.21 -9.55
C GLU A 126 -5.26 -3.98 -8.24
N VAL A 127 -4.37 -3.48 -7.37
CA VAL A 127 -3.96 -4.18 -6.15
C VAL A 127 -5.04 -4.21 -5.08
N THR A 128 -5.81 -3.13 -4.93
CA THR A 128 -6.77 -2.98 -3.82
C THR A 128 -8.21 -3.25 -4.23
N GLY A 129 -8.50 -3.36 -5.52
CA GLY A 129 -9.84 -3.56 -6.06
C GLY A 129 -9.95 -4.81 -6.93
N LEU A 130 -9.23 -4.85 -8.04
CA LEU A 130 -9.39 -5.89 -9.06
C LEU A 130 -8.81 -7.25 -8.64
N ILE A 131 -7.59 -7.27 -8.09
CA ILE A 131 -6.97 -8.50 -7.60
C ILE A 131 -7.80 -9.13 -6.46
N PRO A 132 -8.15 -8.41 -5.36
CA PRO A 132 -8.96 -8.98 -4.29
C PRO A 132 -10.31 -9.53 -4.76
N ALA A 133 -10.96 -8.85 -5.71
CA ALA A 133 -12.23 -9.29 -6.28
C ALA A 133 -12.16 -10.68 -6.91
N ARG A 134 -11.07 -11.00 -7.61
CA ARG A 134 -10.86 -12.29 -8.27
C ARG A 134 -10.78 -13.46 -7.27
N PHE A 135 -10.49 -13.17 -6.00
CA PHE A 135 -10.30 -14.16 -4.92
C PHE A 135 -11.28 -13.99 -3.74
N GLY A 136 -12.30 -13.13 -3.88
CA GLY A 136 -13.30 -12.92 -2.84
C GLY A 136 -12.78 -12.22 -1.58
N LEU A 137 -11.77 -11.35 -1.71
CA LEU A 137 -11.10 -10.66 -0.60
C LEU A 137 -11.47 -9.17 -0.49
N ARG A 138 -12.59 -8.75 -1.08
CA ARG A 138 -12.96 -7.31 -1.16
C ARG A 138 -13.18 -6.70 0.22
N GLU A 139 -13.86 -7.42 1.11
CA GLU A 139 -14.21 -6.90 2.43
C GLU A 139 -12.98 -6.76 3.33
N GLU A 140 -12.08 -7.73 3.29
CA GLU A 140 -10.85 -7.72 4.08
C GLU A 140 -9.91 -6.59 3.64
N VAL A 141 -9.84 -6.30 2.34
CA VAL A 141 -8.96 -5.26 1.78
C VAL A 141 -9.57 -3.86 1.88
N ARG A 142 -10.85 -3.71 2.23
CA ARG A 142 -11.59 -2.44 2.21
C ARG A 142 -10.87 -1.31 2.95
N CYS A 143 -10.48 -1.51 4.21
CA CYS A 143 -9.81 -0.46 4.99
C CYS A 143 -8.46 -0.03 4.37
N PHE A 144 -7.70 -0.98 3.84
CA PHE A 144 -6.44 -0.68 3.15
C PHE A 144 -6.68 0.07 1.85
N ARG A 145 -7.73 -0.30 1.08
CA ARG A 145 -8.13 0.41 -0.14
C ARG A 145 -8.42 1.88 0.13
N GLU A 146 -9.21 2.19 1.15
CA GLU A 146 -9.54 3.58 1.51
C GLU A 146 -8.28 4.36 1.89
N VAL A 147 -7.39 3.80 2.73
CA VAL A 147 -6.13 4.48 3.08
C VAL A 147 -5.27 4.77 1.85
N MET A 148 -5.14 3.82 0.92
CA MET A 148 -4.37 4.03 -0.31
C MET A 148 -5.01 5.09 -1.22
N LYS A 149 -6.35 5.05 -1.36
CA LYS A 149 -7.13 6.02 -2.17
C LYS A 149 -7.02 7.42 -1.58
N ASP A 150 -7.30 7.59 -0.30
CA ASP A 150 -7.27 8.89 0.38
C ASP A 150 -5.88 9.52 0.32
N THR A 151 -4.84 8.70 0.55
CA THR A 151 -3.46 9.17 0.45
C THR A 151 -3.14 9.62 -0.97
N TYR A 152 -3.53 8.83 -1.98
CA TYR A 152 -3.38 9.21 -3.38
C TYR A 152 -4.08 10.53 -3.72
N ILE A 153 -5.36 10.67 -3.36
CA ILE A 153 -6.13 11.90 -3.62
C ILE A 153 -5.47 13.11 -2.94
N SER A 154 -4.90 12.92 -1.75
CA SER A 154 -4.23 14.01 -1.02
C SER A 154 -2.88 14.44 -1.61
N MET A 155 -2.23 13.60 -2.43
CA MET A 155 -0.86 13.84 -2.95
C MET A 155 -0.82 14.15 -4.44
N VAL A 156 -1.94 14.00 -5.15
CA VAL A 156 -2.01 14.12 -6.61
C VAL A 156 -3.00 15.20 -6.97
N ASP A 157 -2.55 16.21 -7.71
CA ASP A 157 -3.43 17.25 -8.25
C ASP A 157 -4.47 16.58 -9.14
N GLU A 158 -5.74 16.97 -9.00
CA GLU A 158 -6.85 16.32 -9.71
C GLU A 158 -7.00 14.82 -9.37
N GLY A 159 -6.41 14.35 -8.27
CA GLY A 159 -6.37 12.93 -7.90
C GLY A 159 -7.76 12.29 -7.80
N ALA A 160 -8.76 13.00 -7.25
CA ALA A 160 -10.14 12.50 -7.21
C ALA A 160 -10.71 12.27 -8.63
N ARG A 161 -10.44 13.20 -9.57
CA ARG A 161 -10.84 13.08 -10.97
C ARG A 161 -10.14 11.90 -11.64
N TYR A 162 -8.82 11.79 -11.50
CA TYR A 162 -8.07 10.66 -12.08
C TYR A 162 -8.53 9.32 -11.52
N TRP A 163 -8.81 9.23 -10.22
CA TRP A 163 -9.34 8.02 -9.60
C TRP A 163 -10.69 7.65 -10.21
N SER A 164 -11.62 8.60 -10.32
CA SER A 164 -12.93 8.38 -10.91
C SER A 164 -12.82 7.90 -12.36
N GLU A 165 -12.00 8.56 -13.18
CA GLU A 165 -11.79 8.18 -14.58
C GLU A 165 -11.19 6.78 -14.75
N VAL A 166 -10.27 6.38 -13.86
CA VAL A 166 -9.58 5.08 -13.93
C VAL A 166 -10.44 3.94 -13.39
N THR A 167 -11.20 4.19 -12.33
CA THR A 167 -11.92 3.13 -11.59
C THR A 167 -13.41 3.05 -11.93
N GLY A 168 -13.98 4.12 -12.51
CA GLY A 168 -15.42 4.29 -12.69
C GLY A 168 -16.17 4.59 -11.40
N GLU A 169 -15.48 4.77 -10.27
CA GLU A 169 -16.11 5.19 -9.01
C GLU A 169 -16.52 6.67 -9.08
N PRO A 170 -17.64 7.06 -8.45
CA PRO A 170 -18.05 8.46 -8.42
C PRO A 170 -17.04 9.34 -7.68
N LEU A 171 -17.00 10.62 -8.04
CA LEU A 171 -16.28 11.64 -7.27
C LEU A 171 -16.88 11.70 -5.86
N SER A 172 -16.07 11.35 -4.87
CA SER A 172 -16.37 11.44 -3.43
C SER A 172 -15.93 12.78 -2.87
#